data_AF-A0A3D0PEP9-F1
#
_entry.id   AF-A0A3D0PEP9-F1
#
_cell.length_a   1.000
_cell.length_b   1.000
_cell.length_c   1.000
_cell.angle_alpha   90.00
_cell.angle_beta   90.00
_cell.angle_gamma   90.00
#
_symmetry.space_group_name_H-M   'P 1'
#
loop_
_entity.id
_entity.type
_entity.pdbx_description
1 polymer ?
#
loop_
_entity_poly.entity_id
_entity_poly.type
_entity_poly.pdbx_seq_one_letter_code
_entity_poly.pdbx_strand_id
1 'polypeptide(L)'
;SATAGLLAAIGAVHILTLLFLLYNQPGKQPHIPMADVTIDNPPADLFTRTGWADFTSGFWLGGCGGAVFAWFLCGTLHVNTLLNLAGGVWSVG
;
A
#
# COMPACT_ATOMS: atom_id res chain seq x y z
N SER A 1 17.16 -11.46 -3.62
CA SER A 1 17.87 -10.17 -3.72
C SER A 1 16.93 -9.04 -3.31
N ALA A 2 17.37 -8.11 -2.45
CA ALA A 2 16.55 -7.03 -1.93
C ALA A 2 15.98 -6.11 -3.03
N THR A 3 16.76 -5.84 -4.09
CA THR A 3 16.33 -5.00 -5.22
C THR A 3 15.19 -5.64 -6.02
N ALA A 4 15.17 -6.97 -6.16
CA ALA A 4 14.03 -7.66 -6.78
C ALA A 4 12.75 -7.51 -5.94
N GLY A 5 12.89 -7.58 -4.61
CA GLY A 5 11.79 -7.32 -3.68
C GLY A 5 11.26 -5.89 -3.78
N LEU A 6 12.16 -4.89 -3.91
CA LEU A 6 11.77 -3.50 -4.13
C LEU A 6 10.96 -3.32 -5.42
N LEU A 7 11.44 -3.85 -6.54
CA LEU A 7 10.75 -3.75 -7.83
C LEU A 7 9.39 -4.44 -7.80
N ALA A 8 9.31 -5.62 -7.16
CA ALA A 8 8.05 -6.33 -6.97
C ALA A 8 7.05 -5.52 -6.13
N ALA A 9 7.51 -4.92 -5.03
CA ALA A 9 6.68 -4.07 -4.17
C ALA A 9 6.18 -2.82 -4.91
N ILE A 10 7.06 -2.11 -5.63
CA ILE A 10 6.67 -0.96 -6.45
C ILE A 10 5.66 -1.37 -7.52
N GLY A 11 5.88 -2.50 -8.21
CA GLY A 11 4.93 -3.03 -9.18
C GLY A 11 3.55 -3.30 -8.57
N ALA A 12 3.49 -3.93 -7.40
CA ALA A 12 2.25 -4.17 -6.68
C ALA A 12 1.54 -2.87 -6.27
N VAL A 13 2.27 -1.86 -5.79
CA VAL A 13 1.73 -0.54 -5.47
C VAL A 13 1.09 0.09 -6.71
N HIS A 14 1.74 0.02 -7.88
CA HIS A 14 1.17 0.56 -9.13
C HIS A 14 -0.10 -0.18 -9.56
N ILE A 15 -0.11 -1.51 -9.45
CA ILE A 15 -1.31 -2.31 -9.78
C ILE A 15 -2.48 -1.92 -8.86
N LEU A 16 -2.26 -1.85 -7.55
CA LEU A 16 -3.29 -1.46 -6.58
C LEU A 16 -3.77 -0.02 -6.81
N THR A 17 -2.84 0.91 -7.09
CA THR A 17 -3.18 2.30 -7.44
C THR A 17 -4.08 2.36 -8.67
N LEU A 18 -3.76 1.57 -9.71
CA LEU A 18 -4.59 1.50 -10.92
C LEU A 18 -5.98 0.93 -10.63
N LEU A 19 -6.09 -0.08 -9.75
CA LEU A 19 -7.38 -0.59 -9.30
C LEU A 19 -8.20 0.48 -8.55
N PHE A 20 -7.57 1.30 -7.71
CA PHE A 20 -8.24 2.40 -7.03
C PHE A 20 -8.71 3.51 -7.99
N LEU A 21 -7.93 3.81 -9.03
CA LEU A 21 -8.35 4.72 -10.10
C LEU A 21 -9.55 4.15 -10.88
N LEU A 22 -9.53 2.86 -11.21
CA LEU A 22 -10.65 2.19 -11.88
C LEU A 22 -11.91 2.15 -11.00
N TYR A 23 -11.76 2.02 -9.69
CA TYR A 23 -12.87 2.09 -8.75
C TYR A 23 -13.56 3.47 -8.75
N ASN A 24 -12.79 4.53 -9.01
CA ASN A 24 -13.28 5.91 -9.09
C ASN A 24 -13.57 6.39 -10.53
N GLN A 25 -13.80 5.47 -11.46
CA GLN A 25 -14.00 5.79 -12.87
C GLN A 25 -15.18 6.76 -13.12
N PRO A 26 -15.12 7.62 -14.15
CA PRO A 26 -16.25 8.46 -14.56
C PRO A 26 -17.53 7.63 -14.78
N GLY A 27 -18.67 8.15 -14.32
CA GLY A 27 -19.95 7.44 -14.34
C GLY A 27 -20.17 6.46 -13.17
N LYS A 28 -19.15 6.13 -12.38
CA LYS A 28 -19.29 5.41 -11.10
C LYS A 28 -18.86 6.31 -9.94
N GLN A 29 -19.47 6.12 -8.78
CA GLN A 29 -19.06 6.75 -7.53
C GLN A 29 -18.59 5.66 -6.57
N PRO A 30 -17.62 5.95 -5.69
CA PRO A 30 -17.28 5.07 -4.58
C PRO A 30 -18.55 4.68 -3.81
N HIS A 31 -18.67 3.40 -3.43
CA HIS A 31 -19.72 2.98 -2.53
C HIS A 31 -19.55 3.71 -1.19
N ILE A 32 -20.62 4.39 -0.75
CA ILE A 32 -20.67 5.03 0.55
C ILE A 32 -21.12 3.96 1.56
N PRO A 33 -20.25 3.54 2.49
CA PRO A 33 -20.63 2.54 3.49
C PRO A 33 -21.69 3.12 4.44
N MET A 34 -22.63 2.28 4.83
CA MET A 34 -23.58 2.61 5.89
C MET A 34 -22.91 2.46 7.26
N ALA A 35 -23.44 3.16 8.26
CA ALA A 35 -23.05 2.95 9.65
C ALA A 35 -23.38 1.51 10.09
N ASP A 36 -22.53 0.94 10.94
CA ASP A 36 -22.71 -0.38 11.52
C ASP A 36 -22.17 -0.39 12.98
N VAL A 37 -22.35 -1.49 13.70
CA VAL A 37 -21.97 -1.65 15.11
C VAL A 37 -20.49 -1.39 15.42
N THR A 38 -19.63 -1.43 14.41
CA THR A 38 -18.20 -1.12 14.54
C THR A 38 -17.86 0.33 14.22
N ILE A 39 -18.60 0.97 13.31
CA ILE A 39 -18.34 2.32 12.82
C ILE A 39 -19.67 3.05 12.66
N ASP A 40 -19.96 3.93 13.61
CA ASP A 40 -21.23 4.68 13.66
C ASP A 40 -21.26 5.86 12.66
N ASN A 41 -20.09 6.41 12.31
CA ASN A 41 -19.99 7.53 11.37
C ASN A 41 -18.82 7.33 10.38
N PRO A 42 -19.05 6.66 9.24
CA PRO A 42 -18.01 6.49 8.23
C PRO A 42 -17.62 7.83 7.60
N PRO A 43 -16.33 8.02 7.23
CA PRO A 43 -15.85 9.29 6.70
C PRO A 43 -16.43 9.56 5.30
N ALA A 44 -17.49 10.36 5.22
CA ALA A 44 -18.19 10.66 3.98
C ALA A 44 -17.30 11.32 2.91
N ASP A 45 -16.33 12.14 3.33
CA ASP A 45 -15.44 12.88 2.42
C ASP A 45 -14.53 11.95 1.60
N LEU A 46 -14.16 10.78 2.16
CA LEU A 46 -13.33 9.78 1.48
C LEU A 46 -14.05 9.18 0.27
N PHE A 47 -15.37 9.00 0.37
CA PHE A 47 -16.19 8.36 -0.67
C PHE A 47 -16.72 9.34 -1.72
N THR A 48 -16.10 10.53 -1.80
CA THR A 48 -16.27 11.47 -2.91
C THR A 48 -15.23 11.19 -4.00
N ARG A 49 -15.45 11.67 -5.24
CA ARG A 49 -14.45 11.52 -6.31
C ARG A 49 -13.12 12.18 -5.95
N THR A 50 -13.18 13.37 -5.36
CA THR A 50 -11.98 14.14 -4.97
C THR A 50 -11.27 13.46 -3.81
N GLY A 51 -12.01 13.11 -2.75
CA GLY A 51 -11.42 12.42 -1.59
C GLY A 51 -10.80 11.07 -1.96
N TRP A 52 -11.43 10.31 -2.87
CA TRP A 52 -10.86 9.05 -3.35
C TRP A 52 -9.62 9.25 -4.24
N ALA A 53 -9.58 10.33 -5.03
CA ALA A 53 -8.39 10.70 -5.80
C ALA A 53 -7.23 11.10 -4.88
N ASP A 54 -7.51 11.88 -3.83
CA ASP A 54 -6.52 12.29 -2.83
C ASP A 54 -6.00 11.07 -2.05
N PHE A 55 -6.89 10.16 -1.65
CA PHE A 55 -6.52 8.87 -1.06
C PHE A 55 -5.61 8.05 -1.99
N THR A 56 -5.97 7.93 -3.26
CA THR A 56 -5.20 7.15 -4.24
C THR A 56 -3.80 7.73 -4.45
N SER A 57 -3.69 9.06 -4.51
CA SER A 57 -2.41 9.78 -4.59
C SER A 57 -1.56 9.53 -3.33
N GLY A 58 -2.17 9.66 -2.15
CA GLY A 58 -1.52 9.38 -0.86
C GLY A 58 -1.04 7.93 -0.74
N PHE A 59 -1.86 6.97 -1.18
CA PHE A 59 -1.50 5.55 -1.21
C PHE A 59 -0.30 5.29 -2.13
N TRP A 60 -0.28 5.87 -3.34
CA TRP A 60 0.82 5.68 -4.27
C TRP A 60 2.14 6.26 -3.73
N LEU A 61 2.10 7.50 -3.23
CA LEU A 61 3.27 8.16 -2.61
C LEU A 61 3.76 7.39 -1.39
N GLY A 62 2.86 7.05 -0.47
CA GLY A 62 3.16 6.29 0.74
C GLY A 62 3.66 4.88 0.45
N GLY A 63 3.06 4.18 -0.51
CA GLY A 63 3.43 2.84 -0.92
C GLY A 63 4.81 2.78 -1.57
N CYS A 64 5.09 3.68 -2.53
CA CYS A 64 6.41 3.78 -3.16
C CYS A 64 7.48 4.20 -2.13
N GLY A 65 7.19 5.21 -1.31
CA GLY A 65 8.10 5.66 -0.25
C GLY A 65 8.39 4.57 0.79
N GLY A 66 7.36 3.86 1.25
CA GLY A 66 7.47 2.74 2.17
C GLY A 66 8.26 1.56 1.60
N ALA A 67 8.09 1.26 0.31
CA ALA A 67 8.86 0.21 -0.37
C ALA A 67 10.36 0.55 -0.43
N VAL A 68 10.70 1.79 -0.78
CA VAL A 68 12.10 2.28 -0.79
C VAL A 68 12.67 2.29 0.64
N PHE A 69 11.89 2.74 1.62
CA PHE A 69 12.30 2.75 3.02
C PHE A 69 12.59 1.34 3.54
N ALA A 70 11.71 0.38 3.27
CA ALA A 70 11.92 -1.02 3.65
C ALA A 70 13.15 -1.62 2.95
N TRP A 71 13.33 -1.37 1.65
CA TRP A 71 14.52 -1.79 0.91
C TRP A 71 15.81 -1.22 1.52
N PHE A 72 15.80 0.08 1.88
CA PHE A 72 16.94 0.73 2.52
C PHE A 72 17.25 0.11 3.88
N LEU A 73 16.24 -0.08 4.73
CA LEU A 73 16.39 -0.75 6.03
C LEU A 73 16.96 -2.17 5.88
N CYS A 74 16.47 -2.93 4.90
CA CYS A 74 16.96 -4.27 4.62
C CYS A 74 18.42 -4.30 4.14
N GLY A 75 18.92 -3.19 3.58
CA GLY A 75 20.32 -3.00 3.24
C GLY A 75 21.22 -2.67 4.43
N THR A 76 20.68 -2.41 5.62
CA THR A 76 21.48 -2.07 6.80
C THR A 76 21.96 -3.31 7.56
N LEU A 77 23.21 -3.26 8.06
CA LEU A 77 23.83 -4.33 8.84
C LEU A 77 23.05 -4.68 10.13
N HIS A 78 22.41 -3.68 10.75
CA HIS A 78 21.67 -3.86 12.00
C HIS A 78 20.39 -4.69 11.81
N VAL A 79 19.69 -4.51 10.69
CA VAL A 79 18.44 -5.23 10.40
C VAL A 79 18.72 -6.59 9.77
N ASN A 80 19.94 -6.82 9.25
CA ASN A 80 20.34 -8.06 8.58
C ASN A 80 20.17 -9.31 9.47
N THR A 81 20.46 -9.22 10.77
CA THR A 81 20.24 -10.34 11.71
C THR A 81 18.77 -10.73 11.78
N LEU A 82 17.86 -9.75 11.86
CA LEU A 82 16.42 -9.99 11.87
C LEU A 82 15.93 -10.56 10.53
N LEU A 83 16.50 -10.09 9.42
CA LEU A 83 16.19 -10.63 8.10
C LEU A 83 16.64 -12.06 7.91
N ASN A 84 17.80 -12.45 8.42
CA ASN A 84 18.28 -13.83 8.36
C ASN A 84 17.43 -14.76 9.22
N LEU A 85 16.95 -14.29 10.38
CA LEU A 85 15.99 -15.05 11.20
C LEU A 85 14.67 -15.25 10.45
N ALA A 86 14.13 -14.19 9.85
CA ALA A 86 12.91 -14.28 9.04
C ALA A 86 13.12 -15.17 7.81
N GLY A 87 14.25 -15.04 7.12
CA GLY A 87 14.62 -15.85 5.96
C GLY A 87 14.84 -17.33 6.30
N GLY A 88 15.42 -17.61 7.47
CA GLY A 88 15.61 -18.97 7.99
C GLY A 88 14.32 -19.77 8.13
N VAL A 89 13.20 -19.11 8.49
CA VAL A 89 11.86 -19.74 8.52
C VAL A 89 11.42 -20.20 7.13
N TRP A 90 11.77 -19.42 6.10
CA TRP A 90 11.41 -19.69 4.71
C TRP A 90 12.49 -20.48 3.96
N SER A 91 13.50 -21.03 4.66
CA SER A 91 14.66 -21.69 4.06
C SER A 91 15.39 -20.85 3.00
N VAL A 92 15.31 -19.52 3.12
CA VAL A 92 16.05 -18.55 2.32
C VAL A 92 17.14 -17.96 3.20
N GLY A 93 18.33 -18.55 3.11
CA GLY A 93 19.57 -18.10 3.74
C GLY A 93 20.66 -17.97 2.68
#